data_AF-A0A2E8VTR5-F1
#
_entry.id   AF-A0A2E8VTR5-F1
#
_cell.length_a   1.000
_cell.length_b   1.000
_cell.length_c   1.000
_cell.angle_alpha   90.00
_cell.angle_beta   90.00
_cell.angle_gamma   90.00
#
_symmetry.space_group_name_H-M   'P 1'
#
loop_
_entity.id
_entity.type
_entity.pdbx_description
1 polymer ?
#
loop_
_entity_poly.entity_id
_entity_poly.type
_entity_poly.pdbx_seq_one_letter_code
_entity_poly.pdbx_strand_id
1 'polypeptide(L)' 'MTEKKTGIFYRKDPAGVVVMLEGEAVFEYKTVEDFIRTHVRAVNDMTMREKEAEAKAERIFAAQYMPLQPPDLYSSE' A
#
# COMPACT_ATOMS: atom_id res chain seq x y z
N MET A 1 27.90 -9.45 -20.11
CA MET A 1 26.51 -9.01 -19.94
C MET A 1 26.54 -7.75 -19.10
N THR A 2 26.06 -6.63 -19.60
CA THR A 2 26.02 -5.37 -18.85
C THR A 2 24.94 -5.51 -17.78
N GLU A 3 25.30 -5.41 -16.50
CA GLU A 3 24.31 -5.46 -15.41
C GLU A 3 23.28 -4.34 -15.61
N LYS A 4 22.02 -4.73 -15.75
CA LYS A 4 20.90 -3.81 -15.88
C LYS A 4 20.66 -3.14 -14.53
N LYS A 5 20.69 -1.80 -14.50
CA LYS A 5 20.53 -1.02 -13.26
C LYS A 5 19.09 -1.05 -12.78
N THR A 6 18.90 -1.45 -11.53
CA THR A 6 17.63 -1.35 -10.81
C THR A 6 17.89 -0.67 -9.47
N GLY A 7 17.12 0.36 -9.15
CA GLY A 7 17.28 1.11 -7.91
C GLY A 7 16.97 2.60 -8.04
N ILE A 8 17.29 3.34 -6.98
CA ILE A 8 17.08 4.80 -6.89
C ILE A 8 18.46 5.46 -6.96
N PHE A 9 18.62 6.41 -7.87
CA PHE A 9 19.90 7.05 -8.15
C PHE A 9 19.75 8.58 -8.11
N TYR A 10 20.78 9.24 -7.57
CA TYR A 10 20.90 10.69 -7.69
C TYR A 10 21.55 11.05 -9.03
N ARG A 11 20.92 11.92 -9.81
CA ARG A 11 21.48 12.54 -11.01
C ARG A 11 22.09 13.87 -10.63
N LYS A 12 23.34 14.13 -11.04
CA LYS A 12 24.06 15.36 -10.72
C LYS A 12 23.71 16.52 -11.65
N ASP A 13 23.41 16.24 -12.92
CA ASP A 13 23.10 17.26 -13.93
C ASP A 13 22.09 16.73 -14.98
N PRO A 14 20.86 17.30 -15.09
CA PRO A 14 20.28 18.21 -14.10
C PRO A 14 20.11 17.47 -12.76
N ALA A 15 20.31 18.19 -11.65
CA ALA A 15 20.15 17.65 -10.31
C ALA A 15 18.76 17.02 -10.14
N GLY A 16 18.69 15.80 -9.59
CA GLY A 16 17.42 15.10 -9.38
C GLY A 16 17.58 13.66 -8.93
N VAL A 17 16.46 12.95 -8.81
CA VAL A 17 16.39 11.54 -8.43
C VAL A 17 15.75 10.76 -9.57
N VAL A 18 16.37 9.65 -9.97
CA VAL A 18 15.87 8.76 -11.02
C VAL A 18 15.67 7.38 -10.43
N VAL A 19 14.48 6.81 -10.65
CA VAL A 19 14.18 5.42 -10.33
C VAL A 19 14.37 4.62 -11.61
N MET A 20 15.25 3.62 -11.54
CA MET A 20 15.54 2.72 -12.64
C MET A 20 15.00 1.32 -12.36
N LEU A 21 14.47 0.69 -13.39
CA LEU A 21 14.07 -0.71 -13.42
C LEU A 21 14.66 -1.36 -14.67
N GLU A 22 15.50 -2.37 -14.50
CA GLU A 22 16.08 -3.14 -15.61
C GLU A 22 16.82 -2.29 -16.67
N GLY A 23 17.43 -1.19 -16.25
CA GLY A 23 18.15 -0.27 -17.13
C GLY A 23 17.28 0.82 -17.77
N GLU A 24 15.98 0.85 -17.50
CA GLU A 24 15.06 1.89 -17.96
C GLU A 24 14.69 2.86 -16.83
N ALA A 25 14.62 4.15 -17.14
CA ALA A 25 14.16 5.17 -16.20
C ALA A 25 12.62 5.14 -16.14
N VAL A 26 12.07 4.73 -15.01
CA VAL A 26 10.61 4.62 -14.81
C VAL A 26 10.02 5.86 -14.17
N PHE A 27 10.79 6.55 -13.32
CA PHE A 27 10.38 7.82 -12.71
C PHE A 27 11.55 8.77 -12.57
N GLU A 28 11.28 10.06 -12.77
CA GLU A 28 12.23 11.15 -12.51
C GLU A 28 11.62 12.20 -11.60
N TYR A 29 12.39 12.63 -10.61
CA TYR A 29 12.02 13.66 -9.65
C TYR A 29 13.07 14.77 -9.69
N LYS A 30 12.62 16.03 -9.64
CA LYS A 30 13.51 17.20 -9.67
C LYS A 30 14.29 17.36 -8.36
N THR A 31 13.69 16.97 -7.25
CA THR A 31 14.32 17.06 -5.92
C THR A 31 14.09 15.78 -5.12
N VAL A 32 14.88 15.62 -4.06
CA VAL A 32 14.72 14.52 -3.10
C VAL A 32 13.41 14.67 -2.32
N GLU A 33 13.01 15.91 -1.99
CA GLU A 33 11.74 16.17 -1.29
C GLU A 33 10.53 15.73 -2.12
N ASP A 34 10.56 15.92 -3.45
CA ASP A 34 9.50 15.48 -4.35
C ASP A 34 9.38 13.95 -4.38
N PHE A 35 10.53 13.26 -4.41
CA PHE A 35 10.57 11.81 -4.31
C PHE A 35 9.98 11.32 -2.97
N ILE A 36 10.46 11.85 -1.84
CA ILE A 36 10.01 11.45 -0.50
C ILE A 36 8.50 11.67 -0.34
N ARG A 37 8.01 12.86 -0.71
CA ARG A 37 6.58 13.20 -0.60
C ARG A 37 5.70 12.26 -1.41
N THR A 38 6.13 11.90 -2.62
CA THR A 38 5.40 10.96 -3.48
C THR A 38 5.39 9.57 -2.86
N HIS A 39 6.52 9.13 -2.32
CA HIS A 39 6.65 7.81 -1.71
C HIS A 39 5.82 7.67 -0.43
N VAL A 40 5.85 8.67 0.46
CA VAL A 40 5.04 8.69 1.69
C VAL A 40 3.54 8.67 1.38
N ARG A 41 3.10 9.43 0.37
CA ARG A 41 1.69 9.39 -0.05
C ARG A 41 1.29 8.01 -0.56
N ALA A 42 2.10 7.40 -1.42
CA ALA A 42 1.82 6.08 -1.96
C ALA A 42 1.72 5.01 -0.86
N VAL A 43 2.62 5.04 0.13
CA VAL A 43 2.59 4.12 1.29
C VAL A 43 1.33 4.35 2.14
N ASN A 44 0.96 5.60 2.41
CA ASN A 44 -0.24 5.92 3.17
C ASN A 44 -1.52 5.46 2.44
N ASP A 45 -1.60 5.70 1.13
CA ASP A 45 -2.73 5.27 0.31
C ASP A 45 -2.87 3.75 0.27
N MET A 46 -1.75 3.02 0.16
CA MET A 46 -1.75 1.55 0.25
C MET A 46 -2.23 1.07 1.62
N THR A 47 -1.72 1.68 2.70
CA THR A 47 -2.09 1.32 4.07
C THR A 47 -3.58 1.57 4.34
N MET A 48 -4.15 2.66 3.81
CA MET A 48 -5.59 2.92 3.92
C MET A 48 -6.40 1.87 3.17
N ARG A 49 -6.00 1.51 1.95
CA ARG A 49 -6.69 0.47 1.16
C ARG A 49 -6.64 -0.90 1.82
N GLU A 50 -5.52 -1.25 2.45
CA GLU A 50 -5.39 -2.51 3.21
C GLU A 50 -6.37 -2.54 4.40
N LYS A 51 -6.43 -1.46 5.18
CA LYS A 51 -7.38 -1.34 6.30
C LYS A 51 -8.84 -1.38 5.84
N GLU A 52 -9.16 -0.76 4.71
CA GLU A 52 -10.51 -0.84 4.13
C GLU A 52 -10.86 -2.26 3.67
N ALA A 53 -9.90 -2.97 3.08
CA ALA A 53 -10.07 -4.35 2.66
C ALA A 53 -10.29 -5.29 3.87
N GLU A 54 -9.51 -5.10 4.95
CA GLU A 54 -9.65 -5.83 6.21
C GLU A 54 -11.01 -5.58 6.85
N ALA A 55 -11.43 -4.31 6.99
CA ALA A 55 -12.74 -3.97 7.53
C ALA A 55 -13.90 -4.55 6.71
N LYS A 56 -13.74 -4.66 5.38
CA LYS A 56 -14.72 -5.32 4.51
C LYS A 56 -14.75 -6.84 4.74
N ALA A 57 -13.58 -7.47 4.88
CA ALA A 57 -13.47 -8.89 5.17
C ALA A 57 -14.09 -9.24 6.53
N GLU A 58 -13.84 -8.44 7.57
CA GLU A 58 -14.45 -8.60 8.90
C GLU A 58 -15.98 -8.51 8.84
N ARG A 59 -16.52 -7.53 8.10
CA ARG A 59 -17.98 -7.40 7.93
C ARG A 59 -18.60 -8.62 7.25
N ILE A 60 -17.95 -9.16 6.22
CA ILE A 60 -18.41 -10.38 5.55
C ILE A 60 -18.33 -11.57 6.51
N PHE A 61 -17.22 -11.71 7.23
CA PHE A 61 -17.03 -12.78 8.19
C PHE A 61 -18.08 -12.74 9.31
N ALA A 62 -18.33 -11.56 9.89
CA ALA A 62 -19.36 -11.38 10.91
C ALA A 62 -20.76 -11.72 10.38
N ALA A 63 -21.10 -11.28 9.16
CA ALA A 63 -22.41 -11.57 8.57
C ALA A 63 -22.62 -13.06 8.25
N GLN A 64 -21.56 -13.80 7.94
CA GLN A 64 -21.65 -15.19 7.49
C GLN A 64 -21.40 -16.21 8.61
N TYR A 65 -20.58 -15.88 9.61
CA TYR A 65 -20.06 -16.84 10.58
C TYR A 65 -20.24 -16.43 12.05
N MET A 66 -20.69 -15.21 12.37
CA MET A 66 -21.18 -14.96 13.73
C MET A 66 -22.62 -15.47 13.85
N PRO A 67 -22.90 -16.42 14.75
CA PRO A 67 -24.27 -16.83 15.00
C PRO A 67 -25.04 -15.61 15.53
N LEU A 68 -26.17 -15.28 14.90
CA LEU A 68 -27.24 -14.57 15.58
C LEU A 68 -27.45 -15.35 16.89
N GLN A 69 -27.22 -14.71 18.04
CA GLN A 69 -27.45 -15.35 19.34
C GLN A 69 -28.79 -16.11 19.24
N PRO A 70 -28.82 -17.43 19.47
CA PRO A 70 -30.10 -18.11 19.49
C PRO A 70 -30.95 -17.39 20.55
N PRO A 71 -32.24 -17.09 20.26
CA PRO A 71 -33.10 -16.48 21.26
C PRO A 71 -33.04 -17.34 22.53
N ASP A 72 -32.90 -16.70 23.68
CA ASP A 72 -32.75 -17.37 24.98
C ASP A 72 -33.80 -18.48 25.14
N LEU A 73 -33.38 -19.74 24.93
CA LEU A 73 -34.26 -20.91 24.99
C LEU A 73 -34.50 -21.40 26.43
N TYR A 74 -34.25 -20.56 27.44
CA TYR A 74 -34.49 -20.87 28.84
C TYR A 74 -35.16 -19.68 29.56
N SER A 75 -36.36 -19.30 29.11
CA SER A 75 -37.39 -18.88 30.06
C SER A 75 -38.16 -20.13 30.46
N SER A 76 -37.64 -20.84 31.46
CA SER A 76 -38.46 -21.76 32.25
C SER A 76 -39.10 -20.95 33.36
N GLU A 77 -40.44 -20.96 33.35
CA GLU A 77 -41.35 -20.45 34.38
C GLU A 77 -40.97 -20.91 35.81
#